data_AF-A0A2N1D858-F1
#
_entry.id   AF-A0A2N1D858-F1
#
_cell.length_a   1.000
_cell.length_b   1.000
_cell.length_c   1.000
_cell.angle_alpha   90.00
_cell.angle_beta   90.00
_cell.angle_gamma   90.00
#
_symmetry.space_group_name_H-M   'P 1'
#
loop_
_entity.id
_entity.type
_entity.pdbx_description
1 polymer ?
#
loop_
_entity_poly.entity_id
_entity_poly.type
_entity_poly.pdbx_seq_one_letter_code
_entity_poly.pdbx_strand_id
1 'polypeptide(L)'
;MKKWWGDINFELNEAKTWRIGQRKISVQRKDAEWLISNEKTNEESFEELVLERATFTDPVIDILPQRYLVKNTQNSLIAKPLLADRSIIVRPHSALNVLPGEKIELYVSSPLWLAFYAHEGRLPISDLPFWLPSDSWFGPNTMVGELCYSKYTDAKVTLDNIQKRSHRAITTINISNEHDEVLTIERISLPAPFLNLYVDATHQFWTDKVCLIHHLDGDRPSFAIKNLTKESEKTDLTLISPAREMADENTFMRSIRSLVA
;
A
#
# COMPACT_ATOMS: atom_id res chain seq x y z
N MET A 1 2.72 -17.17 -5.76
CA MET A 1 2.07 -16.88 -4.46
C MET A 1 0.62 -17.35 -4.52
N LYS A 2 0.00 -17.79 -3.41
CA LYS A 2 -1.44 -18.16 -3.43
C LYS A 2 -2.32 -16.91 -3.36
N LYS A 3 -3.44 -16.92 -4.10
CA LYS A 3 -4.44 -15.84 -4.07
C LYS A 3 -5.19 -15.84 -2.72
N TRP A 4 -5.24 -14.69 -2.08
CA TRP A 4 -5.85 -14.48 -0.74
C TRP A 4 -6.96 -13.41 -0.74
N TRP A 5 -7.30 -12.85 -1.91
CA TRP A 5 -8.25 -11.76 -2.11
C TRP A 5 -9.32 -12.10 -3.15
N GLY A 6 -10.30 -11.21 -3.34
CA GLY A 6 -11.48 -11.40 -4.18
C GLY A 6 -12.67 -11.90 -3.36
N ASP A 7 -13.58 -12.64 -3.99
CA ASP A 7 -14.70 -13.27 -3.30
C ASP A 7 -14.24 -14.45 -2.44
N ILE A 8 -14.47 -14.33 -1.13
CA ILE A 8 -14.13 -15.35 -0.15
C ILE A 8 -15.43 -15.92 0.41
N ASN A 9 -15.66 -17.21 0.19
CA ASN A 9 -16.84 -17.89 0.69
C ASN A 9 -16.72 -18.21 2.19
N PHE A 10 -17.83 -18.17 2.92
CA PHE A 10 -17.95 -18.53 4.33
C PHE A 10 -19.23 -19.34 4.55
N GLU A 11 -19.10 -20.52 5.14
CA GLU A 11 -20.22 -21.21 5.75
C GLU A 11 -20.73 -20.45 6.99
N LEU A 12 -21.96 -20.72 7.39
CA LEU A 12 -22.51 -20.11 8.59
C LEU A 12 -21.66 -20.53 9.81
N ASN A 13 -21.25 -19.56 10.63
CA ASN A 13 -20.31 -19.70 11.75
C ASN A 13 -18.86 -20.02 11.38
N GLU A 14 -18.52 -20.15 10.09
CA GLU A 14 -17.13 -20.32 9.67
C GLU A 14 -16.32 -19.04 9.92
N ALA A 15 -15.07 -19.23 10.37
CA ALA A 15 -14.10 -18.17 10.42
C ALA A 15 -12.89 -18.46 9.51
N LYS A 16 -12.31 -17.39 8.98
CA LYS A 16 -11.07 -17.42 8.21
C LYS A 16 -10.14 -16.33 8.68
N THR A 17 -8.85 -16.60 8.62
CA THR A 17 -7.81 -15.72 9.13
C THR A 17 -6.76 -15.46 8.06
N TRP A 18 -6.45 -14.18 7.86
CA TRP A 18 -5.29 -13.71 7.12
C TRP A 18 -4.15 -13.49 8.10
N ARG A 19 -3.08 -14.28 7.98
CA ARG A 19 -1.97 -14.30 8.94
C ARG A 19 -0.61 -14.05 8.28
N ILE A 20 0.20 -13.19 8.91
CA ILE A 20 1.61 -12.97 8.58
C ILE A 20 2.40 -13.04 9.88
N GLY A 21 3.06 -14.16 10.16
CA GLY A 21 3.64 -14.42 11.48
C GLY A 21 2.59 -14.29 12.59
N GLN A 22 2.79 -13.32 13.48
CA GLN A 22 1.88 -13.02 14.61
C GLN A 22 0.72 -12.08 14.24
N ARG A 23 0.81 -11.36 13.12
CA ARG A 23 -0.27 -10.48 12.65
C ARG A 23 -1.45 -11.31 12.16
N LYS A 24 -2.65 -11.08 12.71
CA LYS A 24 -3.87 -11.77 12.25
C LYS A 24 -5.06 -10.83 12.05
N ILE A 25 -5.71 -10.97 10.90
CA ILE A 25 -7.04 -10.40 10.63
C ILE A 25 -8.00 -11.58 10.48
N SER A 26 -8.96 -11.72 11.38
CA SER A 26 -9.87 -12.85 11.40
C SER A 26 -11.29 -12.37 11.13
N VAL A 27 -12.01 -13.06 10.25
CA VAL A 27 -13.40 -12.76 9.90
C VAL A 27 -14.26 -13.98 10.18
N GLN A 28 -15.39 -13.80 10.84
CA GLN A 28 -16.42 -14.83 11.02
C GLN A 28 -17.76 -14.38 10.45
N ARG A 29 -18.43 -15.30 9.77
CA ARG A 29 -19.81 -15.11 9.31
C ARG A 29 -20.80 -15.59 10.37
N LYS A 30 -21.75 -14.75 10.76
CA LYS A 30 -22.97 -15.11 11.49
C LYS A 30 -24.20 -14.83 10.62
N ASP A 31 -25.39 -15.19 11.08
CA ASP A 31 -26.61 -15.05 10.26
C ASP A 31 -26.92 -13.59 9.92
N ALA A 32 -26.82 -12.70 10.92
CA ALA A 32 -27.13 -11.27 10.80
C ALA A 32 -25.93 -10.34 11.07
N GLU A 33 -24.70 -10.88 11.11
CA GLU A 33 -23.52 -10.04 11.34
C GLU A 33 -22.22 -10.65 10.83
N TRP A 34 -21.27 -9.76 10.53
CA TRP A 34 -19.87 -10.09 10.33
C TRP A 34 -19.06 -9.68 11.56
N LEU A 35 -18.23 -10.59 12.05
CA LEU A 35 -17.32 -10.34 13.16
C LEU A 35 -15.89 -10.22 12.61
N ILE A 36 -15.20 -9.14 12.93
CA ILE A 36 -13.82 -8.90 12.47
C ILE A 36 -12.92 -8.64 13.67
N SER A 37 -11.97 -9.53 13.90
CA SER A 37 -10.91 -9.37 14.91
C SER A 37 -9.62 -8.89 14.26
N ASN A 38 -8.94 -7.98 14.95
CA ASN A 38 -7.73 -7.33 14.46
C ASN A 38 -6.58 -7.47 15.47
N GLU A 39 -5.85 -8.58 15.40
CA GLU A 39 -4.66 -8.82 16.22
C GLU A 39 -3.46 -8.12 15.57
N LYS A 40 -3.18 -6.90 16.04
CA LYS A 40 -2.08 -6.05 15.55
C LYS A 40 -0.74 -6.52 16.10
N THR A 41 0.32 -6.23 15.37
CA THR A 41 1.71 -6.35 15.83
C THR A 41 2.39 -4.98 15.73
N ASN A 42 3.30 -4.69 16.65
CA ASN A 42 4.13 -3.48 16.56
C ASN A 42 5.23 -3.64 15.51
N GLU A 43 5.74 -4.87 15.36
CA GLU A 43 6.76 -5.21 14.40
C GLU A 43 6.16 -5.66 13.07
N GLU A 44 6.86 -5.35 11.99
CA GLU A 44 6.54 -5.84 10.66
C GLU A 44 7.00 -7.29 10.52
N SER A 45 6.11 -8.17 10.09
CA SER A 45 6.49 -9.54 9.72
C SER A 45 6.80 -9.63 8.23
N PHE A 46 7.83 -10.40 7.92
CA PHE A 46 8.29 -10.65 6.55
C PHE A 46 7.94 -12.05 6.04
N GLU A 47 7.17 -12.82 6.82
CA GLU A 47 6.70 -14.16 6.48
C GLU A 47 5.69 -14.16 5.33
N GLU A 48 5.38 -15.35 4.80
CA GLU A 48 4.34 -15.48 3.78
C GLU A 48 2.95 -15.23 4.40
N LEU A 49 2.10 -14.49 3.68
CA LEU A 49 0.70 -14.34 4.06
C LEU A 49 -0.05 -15.65 3.78
N VAL A 50 -0.70 -16.18 4.81
CA VAL A 50 -1.54 -17.36 4.71
C VAL A 50 -3.00 -16.98 4.96
N LEU A 51 -3.89 -17.48 4.10
CA LEU A 51 -5.34 -17.51 4.35
C LEU A 51 -5.72 -18.92 4.80
N GLU A 52 -6.14 -19.04 6.07
CA GLU A 52 -6.46 -20.33 6.68
C GLU A 52 -7.87 -20.34 7.27
N ARG A 53 -8.48 -21.52 7.32
CA ARG A 53 -9.69 -21.74 8.12
C ARG A 53 -9.29 -21.61 9.58
N ALA A 54 -10.09 -20.85 10.33
CA ALA A 54 -9.89 -20.66 11.74
C ALA A 54 -11.13 -21.14 12.50
N THR A 55 -10.90 -21.62 13.71
CA THR A 55 -11.96 -21.67 14.71
C THR A 55 -11.95 -20.32 15.39
N PHE A 56 -13.06 -19.59 15.36
CA PHE A 56 -13.24 -18.44 16.24
C PHE A 56 -13.44 -19.00 17.66
N THR A 57 -12.37 -19.48 18.28
CA THR A 57 -12.37 -19.77 19.71
C THR A 57 -12.67 -18.46 20.43
N ASP A 58 -13.40 -18.53 21.55
CA ASP A 58 -13.78 -17.36 22.33
C ASP A 58 -12.65 -16.32 22.37
N PRO A 59 -12.97 -15.02 22.17
CA PRO A 59 -11.95 -14.00 22.06
C PRO A 59 -10.96 -14.17 23.21
N VAL A 60 -9.66 -14.19 22.89
CA VAL A 60 -8.65 -13.86 23.89
C VAL A 60 -9.17 -12.59 24.55
N ILE A 61 -9.35 -12.62 25.87
CA ILE A 61 -10.22 -11.69 26.64
C ILE A 61 -9.99 -10.20 26.27
N ASP A 62 -8.82 -9.88 25.74
CA ASP A 62 -8.38 -8.53 25.38
C ASP A 62 -8.64 -8.09 23.93
N ILE A 63 -9.09 -8.97 23.01
CA ILE A 63 -9.33 -8.62 21.59
C ILE A 63 -10.76 -8.95 21.21
N LEU A 64 -11.67 -8.03 21.51
CA LEU A 64 -13.07 -8.12 21.12
C LEU A 64 -13.23 -7.86 19.61
N PRO A 65 -13.98 -8.70 18.89
CA PRO A 65 -14.28 -8.45 17.49
C PRO A 65 -15.14 -7.20 17.31
N GLN A 66 -14.88 -6.46 16.24
CA GLN A 66 -15.82 -5.47 15.75
C GLN A 66 -17.00 -6.19 15.07
N ARG A 67 -18.20 -5.72 15.38
CA ARG A 67 -19.47 -6.32 14.92
C ARG A 67 -20.10 -5.44 13.86
N TYR A 68 -20.47 -6.04 12.74
CA TYR A 68 -21.08 -5.34 11.61
C TYR A 68 -22.41 -6.00 11.27
N LEU A 69 -23.50 -5.38 11.71
CA LEU A 69 -24.86 -5.90 11.61
C LEU A 69 -25.44 -5.70 10.20
N VAL A 70 -26.06 -6.74 9.67
CA VAL A 70 -26.81 -6.72 8.40
C VAL A 70 -28.08 -7.54 8.55
N LYS A 71 -29.09 -7.34 7.68
CA LYS A 71 -30.33 -8.11 7.77
C LYS A 71 -30.08 -9.63 7.67
N ASN A 72 -29.30 -10.04 6.68
CA ASN A 72 -28.83 -11.41 6.46
C ASN A 72 -27.44 -11.33 5.81
N THR A 73 -26.47 -12.11 6.28
CA THR A 73 -25.15 -12.20 5.63
C THR A 73 -25.22 -13.06 4.38
N GLN A 74 -24.51 -12.63 3.34
CA GLN A 74 -24.26 -13.46 2.16
C GLN A 74 -23.19 -14.50 2.47
N ASN A 75 -23.12 -15.57 1.67
CA ASN A 75 -22.10 -16.60 1.82
C ASN A 75 -20.73 -16.18 1.30
N SER A 76 -20.60 -14.98 0.75
CA SER A 76 -19.33 -14.42 0.32
C SER A 76 -19.07 -13.07 0.99
N LEU A 77 -17.79 -12.78 1.18
CA LEU A 77 -17.27 -11.47 1.55
C LEU A 77 -16.13 -11.13 0.59
N ILE A 78 -16.13 -9.92 0.07
CA ILE A 78 -15.08 -9.46 -0.85
C ILE A 78 -13.91 -8.97 -0.02
N ALA A 79 -12.78 -9.69 -0.08
CA ALA A 79 -11.51 -9.27 0.50
C ALA A 79 -10.72 -8.50 -0.56
N LYS A 80 -10.50 -7.19 -0.36
CA LYS A 80 -9.89 -6.31 -1.35
C LYS A 80 -8.59 -5.70 -0.82
N PRO A 81 -7.44 -5.94 -1.48
CA PRO A 81 -6.21 -5.27 -1.12
C PRO A 81 -6.28 -3.80 -1.55
N LEU A 82 -5.78 -2.91 -0.71
CA LEU A 82 -5.70 -1.47 -0.97
C LEU A 82 -4.28 -0.98 -0.65
N LEU A 83 -3.91 0.16 -1.20
CA LEU A 83 -2.71 0.89 -0.76
C LEU A 83 -2.97 1.59 0.58
N ALA A 84 -1.93 2.21 1.14
CA ALA A 84 -2.08 3.04 2.33
C ALA A 84 -3.02 4.23 2.08
N ASP A 85 -3.73 4.63 3.12
CA ASP A 85 -4.58 5.82 3.18
C ASP A 85 -3.80 7.12 3.40
N ARG A 86 -2.47 7.05 3.51
CA ARG A 86 -1.56 8.20 3.56
C ARG A 86 -0.29 7.95 2.77
N SER A 87 0.40 9.02 2.39
CA SER A 87 1.74 8.93 1.80
C SER A 87 2.69 8.15 2.71
N ILE A 88 3.66 7.45 2.13
CA ILE A 88 4.68 6.68 2.85
C ILE A 88 6.03 7.30 2.58
N ILE A 89 6.73 7.77 3.60
CA ILE A 89 8.13 8.18 3.48
C ILE A 89 8.98 6.94 3.25
N VAL A 90 9.65 6.92 2.10
CA VAL A 90 10.70 6.01 1.70
C VAL A 90 12.04 6.63 2.09
N ARG A 91 12.83 5.89 2.86
CA ARG A 91 14.20 6.29 3.23
C ARG A 91 15.19 5.32 2.62
N PRO A 92 15.94 5.72 1.59
CA PRO A 92 17.15 5.01 1.18
C PRO A 92 18.08 4.76 2.38
N HIS A 93 18.86 3.69 2.34
CA HIS A 93 19.84 3.37 3.40
C HIS A 93 20.88 4.50 3.58
N SER A 94 21.24 5.15 2.49
CA SER A 94 22.08 6.36 2.44
C SER A 94 21.50 7.31 1.41
N ALA A 95 21.77 8.61 1.55
CA ALA A 95 21.38 9.61 0.57
C ALA A 95 21.78 9.18 -0.85
N LEU A 96 20.87 9.37 -1.81
CA LEU A 96 21.12 9.08 -3.22
C LEU A 96 21.55 10.37 -3.90
N ASN A 97 22.72 10.35 -4.53
CA ASN A 97 23.24 11.48 -5.29
C ASN A 97 23.09 11.18 -6.78
N VAL A 98 22.13 11.81 -7.44
CA VAL A 98 21.89 11.64 -8.88
C VAL A 98 22.67 12.71 -9.63
N LEU A 99 23.65 12.29 -10.43
CA LEU A 99 24.50 13.21 -11.17
C LEU A 99 23.71 13.94 -12.28
N PRO A 100 24.20 15.11 -12.73
CA PRO A 100 23.61 15.82 -13.88
C PRO A 100 23.45 14.93 -15.11
N GLY A 101 22.28 14.99 -15.74
CA GLY A 101 21.93 14.21 -16.94
C GLY A 101 21.51 12.76 -16.70
N GLU A 102 21.62 12.25 -15.46
CA GLU A 102 21.35 10.84 -15.17
C GLU A 102 19.86 10.55 -14.97
N LYS A 103 19.49 9.31 -15.32
CA LYS A 103 18.15 8.74 -15.13
C LYS A 103 18.24 7.45 -14.35
N ILE A 104 17.62 7.43 -13.18
CA ILE A 104 17.68 6.31 -12.24
C ILE A 104 16.28 5.74 -12.04
N GLU A 105 16.19 4.42 -11.93
CA GLU A 105 14.97 3.72 -11.53
C GLU A 105 15.17 3.11 -10.14
N LEU A 106 14.23 3.37 -9.25
CA LEU A 106 14.17 2.79 -7.91
C LEU A 106 12.90 1.96 -7.77
N TYR A 107 13.02 0.89 -7.00
CA TYR A 107 11.93 0.03 -6.62
C TYR A 107 11.71 0.15 -5.13
N VAL A 108 10.44 0.29 -4.73
CA VAL A 108 10.03 0.38 -3.33
C VAL A 108 8.94 -0.64 -3.09
N SER A 109 9.06 -1.41 -2.00
CA SER A 109 8.02 -2.31 -1.56
C SER A 109 7.27 -1.72 -0.36
N SER A 110 5.95 -1.58 -0.45
CA SER A 110 5.09 -0.98 0.57
C SER A 110 4.02 -1.97 1.06
N PRO A 111 3.65 -1.95 2.36
CA PRO A 111 2.62 -2.86 2.89
C PRO A 111 1.25 -2.55 2.30
N LEU A 112 0.40 -3.57 2.19
CA LEU A 112 -1.00 -3.42 1.77
C LEU A 112 -1.96 -3.31 2.96
N TRP A 113 -3.10 -2.73 2.67
CA TRP A 113 -4.30 -2.72 3.50
C TRP A 113 -5.25 -3.80 2.97
N LEU A 114 -6.09 -4.31 3.85
CA LEU A 114 -7.13 -5.27 3.54
C LEU A 114 -8.47 -4.68 3.95
N ALA A 115 -9.29 -4.40 2.95
CA ALA A 115 -10.66 -3.99 3.15
C ALA A 115 -11.63 -5.13 2.87
N PHE A 116 -12.68 -5.24 3.67
CA PHE A 116 -13.75 -6.20 3.45
C PHE A 116 -15.03 -5.50 3.01
N TYR A 117 -15.73 -6.06 2.04
CA TYR A 117 -16.99 -5.54 1.55
C TYR A 117 -18.05 -6.65 1.55
N ALA A 118 -19.24 -6.36 2.09
CA ALA A 118 -20.39 -7.25 1.95
C ALA A 118 -20.88 -7.31 0.49
N HIS A 119 -20.77 -6.19 -0.23
CA HIS A 119 -21.19 -6.05 -1.62
C HIS A 119 -20.27 -5.05 -2.30
N GLU A 120 -19.97 -5.26 -3.58
CA GLU A 120 -19.15 -4.35 -4.37
C GLU A 120 -19.79 -2.95 -4.49
N GLY A 121 -18.98 -1.90 -4.53
CA GLY A 121 -19.44 -0.50 -4.68
C GLY A 121 -20.09 0.11 -3.44
N ARG A 122 -20.10 -0.59 -2.30
CA ARG A 122 -20.56 -0.05 -1.01
C ARG A 122 -19.41 0.35 -0.11
N LEU A 123 -19.72 1.01 1.00
CA LEU A 123 -18.75 1.30 2.05
C LEU A 123 -18.08 0.01 2.55
N PRO A 124 -16.75 0.01 2.78
CA PRO A 124 -16.07 -1.12 3.37
C PRO A 124 -16.59 -1.38 4.78
N ILE A 125 -16.73 -2.65 5.13
CA ILE A 125 -16.97 -3.12 6.50
C ILE A 125 -15.75 -2.82 7.38
N SER A 126 -14.55 -3.01 6.85
CA SER A 126 -13.32 -2.63 7.54
C SER A 126 -12.24 -2.24 6.53
N ASP A 127 -11.20 -1.56 7.01
CA ASP A 127 -10.01 -1.19 6.25
C ASP A 127 -8.79 -1.30 7.19
N LEU A 128 -8.07 -2.41 7.09
CA LEU A 128 -7.07 -2.80 8.10
C LEU A 128 -5.69 -3.01 7.46
N PRO A 129 -4.62 -2.38 7.96
CA PRO A 129 -3.28 -2.61 7.45
C PRO A 129 -2.76 -4.00 7.82
N PHE A 130 -2.01 -4.63 6.92
CA PHE A 130 -1.19 -5.79 7.31
C PHE A 130 -0.08 -5.41 8.28
N TRP A 131 0.46 -4.20 8.16
CA TRP A 131 1.31 -3.59 9.17
C TRP A 131 1.12 -2.07 9.10
N LEU A 132 0.82 -1.45 10.23
CA LEU A 132 0.63 0.00 10.31
C LEU A 132 1.98 0.65 10.60
N PRO A 133 2.57 1.40 9.65
CA PRO A 133 3.79 2.13 9.95
C PRO A 133 3.50 3.25 10.95
N SER A 134 4.55 3.73 11.63
CA SER A 134 4.42 4.84 12.56
C SER A 134 4.05 6.13 11.85
N ASP A 135 3.25 6.98 12.50
CA ASP A 135 2.95 8.32 12.02
C ASP A 135 4.21 9.18 11.94
N SER A 136 4.26 10.08 10.96
CA SER A 136 5.34 11.01 10.73
C SER A 136 4.84 12.27 10.04
N TRP A 137 5.71 13.27 9.95
CA TRP A 137 5.41 14.53 9.30
C TRP A 137 6.42 14.76 8.17
N PHE A 138 5.93 15.00 6.96
CA PHE A 138 6.76 15.30 5.81
C PHE A 138 6.59 16.75 5.39
N GLY A 139 7.66 17.54 5.53
CA GLY A 139 7.68 18.94 5.16
C GLY A 139 8.83 19.68 5.83
N PRO A 140 9.05 20.95 5.46
CA PRO A 140 10.17 21.75 5.98
C PRO A 140 10.07 22.04 7.47
N ASN A 141 8.87 22.01 8.07
CA ASN A 141 8.66 22.22 9.50
C ASN A 141 7.30 21.64 9.95
N THR A 142 6.98 21.69 11.24
CA THR A 142 5.74 21.14 11.82
C THR A 142 4.47 21.90 11.47
N MET A 143 4.57 23.10 10.88
CA MET A 143 3.42 23.90 10.44
C MET A 143 3.13 23.76 8.94
N VAL A 144 4.11 23.30 8.16
CA VAL A 144 4.06 23.19 6.71
C VAL A 144 4.51 21.79 6.31
N GLY A 145 3.58 20.97 5.85
CA GLY A 145 3.83 19.59 5.47
C GLY A 145 2.56 18.75 5.46
N GLU A 146 2.74 17.43 5.41
CA GLU A 146 1.66 16.45 5.46
C GLU A 146 1.91 15.37 6.51
N LEU A 147 0.84 14.94 7.16
CA LEU A 147 0.84 13.75 8.00
C LEU A 147 0.96 12.53 7.09
N CYS A 148 1.96 11.71 7.34
CA CYS A 148 2.31 10.57 6.52
C CYS A 148 2.74 9.39 7.40
N TYR A 149 3.01 8.26 6.75
CA TYR A 149 3.62 7.12 7.40
C TYR A 149 5.13 7.15 7.23
N SER A 150 5.86 6.90 8.32
CA SER A 150 7.30 6.69 8.26
C SER A 150 7.62 5.21 8.21
N LYS A 151 8.34 4.81 7.16
CA LYS A 151 8.91 3.48 7.07
C LYS A 151 10.36 3.56 6.62
N TYR A 152 11.24 2.75 7.22
CA TYR A 152 12.49 2.38 6.57
C TYR A 152 12.14 1.32 5.52
N THR A 153 11.83 1.76 4.30
CA THR A 153 11.77 0.88 3.14
C THR A 153 13.09 0.96 2.43
N ASP A 154 13.75 -0.18 2.26
CA ASP A 154 14.87 -0.27 1.34
C ASP A 154 14.39 0.06 -0.09
N ALA A 155 14.69 1.27 -0.56
CA ALA A 155 14.67 1.57 -1.98
C ALA A 155 15.80 0.78 -2.62
N LYS A 156 15.48 -0.08 -3.60
CA LYS A 156 16.48 -0.86 -4.33
C LYS A 156 16.58 -0.35 -5.77
N VAL A 157 17.80 -0.27 -6.28
CA VAL A 157 18.06 0.15 -7.68
C VAL A 157 17.81 -1.00 -8.67
N THR A 158 17.85 -2.24 -8.18
CA THR A 158 17.60 -3.44 -8.99
C THR A 158 16.35 -4.15 -8.49
N LEU A 159 15.43 -4.45 -9.40
CA LEU A 159 14.19 -5.14 -9.07
C LEU A 159 14.41 -6.51 -8.41
N ASP A 160 15.43 -7.26 -8.86
CA ASP A 160 15.76 -8.58 -8.32
C ASP A 160 16.21 -8.54 -6.84
N ASN A 161 16.64 -7.37 -6.37
CA ASN A 161 17.00 -7.16 -4.97
C ASN A 161 15.78 -6.87 -4.08
N ILE A 162 14.58 -6.76 -4.67
CA ILE A 162 13.32 -6.66 -3.93
C ILE A 162 12.76 -8.06 -3.68
N GLN A 163 12.66 -8.42 -2.41
CA GLN A 163 11.93 -9.61 -2.01
C GLN A 163 10.42 -9.41 -2.21
N LYS A 164 9.89 -10.13 -3.20
CA LYS A 164 8.47 -10.21 -3.55
C LYS A 164 7.67 -10.85 -2.41
N ARG A 165 6.56 -10.22 -2.01
CA ARG A 165 5.67 -10.67 -0.94
C ARG A 165 4.23 -10.38 -1.30
N SER A 166 3.35 -11.34 -1.03
CA SER A 166 1.94 -11.31 -1.44
C SER A 166 1.11 -10.24 -0.72
N HIS A 167 1.56 -9.73 0.42
CA HIS A 167 0.91 -8.68 1.20
C HIS A 167 1.54 -7.29 0.97
N ARG A 168 2.32 -7.12 -0.11
CA ARG A 168 3.04 -5.88 -0.44
C ARG A 168 2.92 -5.55 -1.92
N ALA A 169 2.84 -4.26 -2.23
CA ALA A 169 2.95 -3.75 -3.59
C ALA A 169 4.36 -3.21 -3.86
N ILE A 170 4.80 -3.35 -5.12
CA ILE A 170 6.02 -2.73 -5.62
C ILE A 170 5.65 -1.48 -6.40
N THR A 171 6.26 -0.35 -6.05
CA THR A 171 6.20 0.89 -6.79
C THR A 171 7.54 1.17 -7.45
N THR A 172 7.51 1.47 -8.74
CA THR A 172 8.65 1.97 -9.49
C THR A 172 8.68 3.50 -9.41
N ILE A 173 9.84 4.04 -9.06
CA ILE A 173 10.12 5.48 -8.98
C ILE A 173 11.21 5.82 -10.00
N ASN A 174 10.86 6.60 -11.01
CA ASN A 174 11.79 7.09 -12.01
C ASN A 174 12.27 8.48 -11.59
N ILE A 175 13.59 8.68 -11.58
CA ILE A 175 14.23 9.93 -11.23
C ILE A 175 15.05 10.38 -12.44
N SER A 176 14.81 11.60 -12.92
CA SER A 176 15.56 12.25 -13.99
C SER A 176 16.18 13.52 -13.44
N ASN A 177 17.50 13.65 -13.47
CA ASN A 177 18.18 14.89 -13.15
C ASN A 177 18.59 15.59 -14.44
N GLU A 178 17.79 16.56 -14.88
CA GLU A 178 18.05 17.36 -16.08
C GLU A 178 18.77 18.68 -15.75
N HIS A 179 18.97 18.96 -14.46
CA HIS A 179 19.77 20.08 -13.97
C HIS A 179 21.28 19.84 -14.16
N ASP A 180 22.06 20.92 -14.08
CA ASP A 180 23.53 20.89 -14.07
C ASP A 180 24.14 20.66 -12.67
N GLU A 181 23.32 20.54 -11.63
CA GLU A 181 23.73 20.27 -10.25
C GLU A 181 23.39 18.84 -9.81
N VAL A 182 24.10 18.32 -8.80
CA VAL A 182 23.79 17.02 -8.20
C VAL A 182 22.47 17.09 -7.44
N LEU A 183 21.54 16.19 -7.78
CA LEU A 183 20.30 16.03 -7.03
C LEU A 183 20.51 15.04 -5.88
N THR A 184 20.54 15.56 -4.65
CA THR A 184 20.62 14.76 -3.42
C THR A 184 19.23 14.42 -2.89
N ILE A 185 18.99 13.14 -2.64
CA ILE A 185 17.70 12.62 -2.16
C ILE A 185 17.94 11.85 -0.86
N GLU A 186 17.51 12.42 0.27
CA GLU A 186 17.59 11.71 1.55
C GLU A 186 16.32 10.91 1.83
N ARG A 187 15.17 11.44 1.41
CA ARG A 187 13.85 10.82 1.63
C ARG A 187 12.95 11.07 0.43
N ILE A 188 12.09 10.11 0.12
CA ILE A 188 11.06 10.22 -0.92
C ILE A 188 9.70 10.01 -0.28
N SER A 189 8.76 10.95 -0.39
CA SER A 189 7.35 10.67 -0.04
C SER A 189 6.69 9.92 -1.20
N LEU A 190 6.15 8.73 -0.93
CA LEU A 190 5.43 7.92 -1.90
C LEU A 190 3.93 8.25 -1.77
N PRO A 191 3.28 8.80 -2.81
CA PRO A 191 1.89 9.25 -2.76
C PRO A 191 0.89 8.08 -2.87
N ALA A 192 0.99 7.09 -1.96
CA ALA A 192 0.23 5.85 -1.98
C ALA A 192 -1.30 6.02 -2.18
N PRO A 193 -1.98 7.04 -1.59
CA PRO A 193 -3.42 7.25 -1.80
C PRO A 193 -3.81 7.53 -3.26
N PHE A 194 -2.89 8.06 -4.06
CA PHE A 194 -3.13 8.50 -5.44
C PHE A 194 -2.75 7.45 -6.49
N LEU A 195 -2.23 6.29 -6.08
CA LEU A 195 -1.77 5.25 -6.98
C LEU A 195 -2.83 4.15 -7.14
N ASN A 196 -3.03 3.66 -8.35
CA ASN A 196 -3.80 2.45 -8.59
C ASN A 196 -2.99 1.21 -8.18
N LEU A 197 -3.70 0.14 -7.78
CA LEU A 197 -3.13 -1.15 -7.42
C LEU A 197 -3.46 -2.20 -8.48
N TYR A 198 -2.42 -2.81 -9.02
CA TYR A 198 -2.47 -3.86 -10.03
C TYR A 198 -1.93 -5.17 -9.47
N VAL A 199 -2.26 -6.28 -10.11
CA VAL A 199 -1.64 -7.58 -9.88
C VAL A 199 -1.22 -8.20 -11.20
N ASP A 200 -0.08 -8.89 -11.20
CA ASP A 200 0.37 -9.70 -12.33
C ASP A 200 -0.07 -11.17 -12.23
N ALA A 201 0.21 -11.95 -13.27
CA ALA A 201 -0.07 -13.38 -13.34
C ALA A 201 0.62 -14.22 -12.22
N THR A 202 1.67 -13.70 -11.59
CA THR A 202 2.38 -14.37 -10.48
C THR A 202 1.80 -14.06 -9.10
N HIS A 203 0.73 -13.27 -9.06
CA HIS A 203 0.10 -12.75 -7.85
C HIS A 203 0.98 -11.74 -7.09
N GLN A 204 1.91 -11.07 -7.77
CA GLN A 204 2.65 -9.93 -7.23
C GLN A 204 1.87 -8.64 -7.50
N PHE A 205 1.78 -7.79 -6.48
CA PHE A 205 1.12 -6.48 -6.59
C PHE A 205 2.09 -5.39 -7.06
N TRP A 206 1.56 -4.51 -7.90
CA TRP A 206 2.26 -3.38 -8.49
C TRP A 206 1.42 -2.12 -8.37
N THR A 207 2.04 -0.95 -8.41
CA THR A 207 1.31 0.33 -8.45
C THR A 207 1.57 1.08 -9.74
N ASP A 208 0.85 2.17 -9.95
CA ASP A 208 1.31 3.22 -10.87
C ASP A 208 2.77 3.63 -10.60
N LYS A 209 3.45 4.11 -11.64
CA LYS A 209 4.82 4.60 -11.55
C LYS A 209 4.83 6.03 -11.03
N VAL A 210 5.80 6.35 -10.19
CA VAL A 210 6.07 7.73 -9.75
C VAL A 210 7.25 8.25 -10.54
N CYS A 211 7.15 9.46 -11.10
CA CYS A 211 8.22 10.11 -11.84
C CYS A 211 8.60 11.40 -11.14
N LEU A 212 9.90 11.61 -10.97
CA LEU A 212 10.53 12.80 -10.43
C LEU A 212 11.47 13.35 -11.49
N ILE A 213 11.32 14.63 -11.84
CA ILE A 213 12.21 15.31 -12.81
C ILE A 213 12.71 16.60 -12.19
N HIS A 214 14.03 16.72 -11.99
CA HIS A 214 14.68 17.97 -11.63
C HIS A 214 15.06 18.71 -12.90
N HIS A 215 14.26 19.73 -13.26
CA HIS A 215 14.40 20.48 -14.51
C HIS A 215 15.55 21.47 -14.46
N LEU A 216 16.14 21.77 -15.61
CA LEU A 216 17.24 22.73 -15.74
C LEU A 216 16.90 24.13 -15.20
N ASP A 217 15.69 24.63 -15.48
CA ASP A 217 15.26 25.98 -15.10
C ASP A 217 14.44 25.99 -13.79
N GLY A 218 14.41 24.88 -13.05
CA GLY A 218 13.50 24.71 -11.92
C GLY A 218 14.22 24.46 -10.59
N ASP A 219 14.07 25.39 -9.65
CA ASP A 219 14.59 25.26 -8.27
C ASP A 219 14.05 24.02 -7.51
N ARG A 220 13.01 23.35 -8.03
CA ARG A 220 12.40 22.18 -7.40
C ARG A 220 12.06 21.10 -8.42
N PRO A 221 12.24 19.82 -8.05
CA PRO A 221 11.75 18.73 -8.87
C PRO A 221 10.24 18.78 -9.09
N SER A 222 9.83 18.41 -10.29
CA SER A 222 8.44 18.16 -10.67
C SER A 222 8.08 16.68 -10.52
N PHE A 223 6.77 16.41 -10.46
CA PHE A 223 6.27 15.08 -10.18
C PHE A 223 5.11 14.69 -11.07
N ALA A 224 5.08 13.43 -11.46
CA ALA A 224 3.98 12.85 -12.22
C ALA A 224 3.72 11.41 -11.78
N ILE A 225 2.44 11.02 -11.74
CA ILE A 225 2.04 9.62 -11.68
C ILE A 225 1.79 9.15 -13.10
N LYS A 226 2.43 8.06 -13.49
CA LYS A 226 2.19 7.42 -14.79
C LYS A 226 1.47 6.10 -14.61
N ASN A 227 0.42 5.92 -15.40
CA ASN A 227 -0.39 4.72 -15.36
C ASN A 227 0.42 3.47 -15.76
N LEU A 228 0.47 2.47 -14.88
CA LEU A 228 1.35 1.32 -15.11
C LEU A 228 0.99 0.55 -16.38
N THR A 229 -0.29 0.35 -16.68
CA THR A 229 -0.71 -0.46 -17.83
C THR A 229 -0.41 0.20 -19.18
N LYS A 230 -0.19 1.52 -19.19
CA LYS A 230 0.23 2.25 -20.39
C LYS A 230 1.74 2.24 -20.62
N GLU A 231 2.52 2.04 -19.56
CA GLU A 231 3.98 2.24 -19.53
C GLU A 231 4.78 0.96 -19.31
N SER A 232 4.10 -0.19 -19.27
CA SER A 232 4.70 -1.49 -18.95
C SER A 232 4.57 -2.41 -20.16
N GLU A 233 5.66 -3.10 -20.52
CA GLU A 233 5.64 -4.20 -21.47
C GLU A 233 4.90 -5.44 -20.93
N LYS A 234 4.61 -5.47 -19.61
CA LYS A 234 3.79 -6.52 -19.00
C LYS A 234 2.35 -6.40 -19.47
N THR A 235 1.93 -7.29 -20.35
CA THR A 235 0.56 -7.39 -20.87
C THR A 235 -0.44 -7.95 -19.86
N ASP A 236 0.03 -8.61 -18.79
CA ASP A 236 -0.79 -9.42 -17.90
C ASP A 236 -1.09 -8.73 -16.56
N LEU A 237 -1.30 -7.42 -16.58
CA LEU A 237 -1.64 -6.64 -15.38
C LEU A 237 -3.15 -6.46 -15.27
N THR A 238 -3.71 -6.87 -14.14
CA THR A 238 -5.13 -6.66 -13.80
C THR A 238 -5.25 -5.59 -12.73
N LEU A 239 -6.08 -4.56 -12.95
CA LEU A 239 -6.42 -3.59 -11.92
C LEU A 239 -7.22 -4.28 -10.80
N ILE A 240 -6.72 -4.21 -9.56
CA ILE A 240 -7.39 -4.78 -8.39
C ILE A 240 -8.15 -3.71 -7.62
N SER A 241 -7.53 -2.55 -7.42
CA SER A 241 -8.15 -1.45 -6.68
C SER A 241 -7.75 -0.11 -7.29
N PRO A 242 -8.70 0.82 -7.48
CA PRO A 242 -8.36 2.18 -7.88
C PRO A 242 -7.62 2.90 -6.74
N ALA A 243 -7.00 4.02 -7.09
CA ALA A 243 -6.52 5.00 -6.11
C ALA A 243 -7.62 5.36 -5.10
N ARG A 244 -7.22 5.58 -3.84
CA ARG A 244 -8.13 6.00 -2.76
C ARG A 244 -8.60 7.43 -2.96
N GLU A 245 -7.71 8.27 -3.49
CA GLU A 245 -7.96 9.67 -3.79
C GLU A 245 -7.75 9.94 -5.27
N MET A 246 -8.56 10.84 -5.83
CA MET A 246 -8.32 11.34 -7.17
C MET A 246 -7.19 12.37 -7.09
N ALA A 247 -6.18 12.21 -7.94
CA ALA A 247 -5.16 13.23 -8.15
C ALA A 247 -5.78 14.40 -8.93
N ASP A 248 -6.46 15.32 -8.24
CA ASP A 248 -6.65 16.66 -8.80
C ASP A 248 -5.32 17.43 -8.71
N GLU A 249 -4.99 18.25 -9.71
CA GLU A 249 -3.69 18.92 -9.79
C GLU A 249 -3.36 19.74 -8.53
N ASN A 250 -4.35 20.31 -7.84
CA ASN A 250 -4.11 21.16 -6.68
C ASN A 250 -3.91 20.36 -5.37
N THR A 251 -4.62 19.25 -5.20
CA THR A 251 -4.53 18.32 -4.07
C THR A 251 -3.26 17.48 -4.19
N PHE A 252 -2.96 17.00 -5.41
CA PHE A 252 -1.72 16.33 -5.75
C PHE A 252 -0.52 17.26 -5.57
N MET A 253 -0.56 18.50 -6.08
CA MET A 253 0.55 19.44 -5.88
C MET A 253 0.69 19.93 -4.44
N ARG A 254 -0.37 19.87 -3.60
CA ARG A 254 -0.29 20.18 -2.16
C ARG A 254 0.38 19.07 -1.36
N SER A 255 0.05 17.80 -1.61
CA SER A 255 0.72 16.65 -0.97
C SER A 255 2.20 16.52 -1.40
N ILE A 256 2.54 17.08 -2.57
CA ILE A 256 3.85 16.93 -3.23
C ILE A 256 4.81 18.11 -3.06
N ARG A 257 4.44 19.19 -2.33
CA ARG A 257 5.25 20.44 -2.26
C ARG A 257 6.72 20.26 -1.85
N SER A 258 7.04 19.11 -1.26
CA SER A 258 8.33 18.45 -1.38
C SER A 258 7.99 16.96 -1.40
N LEU A 259 8.37 16.17 -2.41
CA LEU A 259 8.47 14.70 -2.27
C LEU A 259 9.89 14.28 -1.94
N VAL A 260 10.86 15.15 -2.12
CA VAL A 260 12.24 14.95 -1.69
C VAL A 260 12.61 16.03 -0.70
N ALA A 261 13.26 15.61 0.38
CA ALA A 261 13.92 16.45 1.36
C ALA A 261 15.31 15.90 1.63
#